data_AF-A0A9P9MXD1-F1
#
_entry.id   AF-A0A9P9MXD1-F1
#
_cell.length_a   1.000
_cell.length_b   1.000
_cell.length_c   1.000
_cell.angle_alpha   90.00
_cell.angle_beta   90.00
_cell.angle_gamma   90.00
#
_symmetry.space_group_name_H-M   'P 1'
#
loop_
_entity.id
_entity.type
_entity.pdbx_description
1 polymer ?
#
loop_
_entity_poly.entity_id
_entity_poly.type
_entity_poly.pdbx_seq_one_letter_code
_entity_poly.pdbx_strand_id
1 'polypeptide(L)'
;MGRIFSLASCVIVWLGHAAEGSDDALNRLRYLARNIDINWRDFTMRPSAQSTERSLANFQYNLPYFAGELDTVGALYNRPYFERTWIRQEITLAARAVVQCGRQTMEWDDFRTATASIYWKGFNQAALVNTSATDCTRALHTVFKICRIARGGYRYANIRRILRDAKCSDPRDKLYAVCSMLDAEDQDLGLKPDYTRPVEELYTDLASRFLTSYHNLALLESCELAAKVLDIPSWVPDWSSRMAASNFPFTNWSACAWISAQVIVVNENQIRVAGVLATQVEHVMASTIMEFDDRVEAKLQLMRELRPSVQAWAARTGSFAKSVEMHCRALVCNAFSDFYWPARLDNPVFDDNYLALFRAWMAGADEKAFEEAIKKVSPHYWSVLSDQIVGRCIFSTTDGHIGLAPAGTQAGDVVSVLLGCRYPVLLRPVSDSKEGPTWQVVGICHAKGLMMGEAIYGDRLPSHYRSVERKDRQGDLVDGYRVGLYDSKTETIKSNPDEILKDMGIEVENYKIYPHKLEVLPEKLRAAGVALQDFTLV
;
A
#
# COMPACT_ATOMS: atom_id res chain seq x y z
N MET A 1 8.48 -28.57 -1.21
CA MET A 1 9.05 -27.88 -0.04
C MET A 1 8.04 -27.67 1.09
N GLY A 2 6.86 -27.10 0.87
CA GLY A 2 5.91 -26.80 1.97
C GLY A 2 5.57 -27.94 2.92
N ARG A 3 5.31 -29.15 2.38
CA ARG A 3 5.07 -30.35 3.20
C ARG A 3 6.22 -30.69 4.15
N ILE A 4 7.46 -30.39 3.77
CA ILE A 4 8.65 -30.69 4.60
C ILE A 4 8.62 -29.82 5.86
N PHE A 5 8.45 -28.50 5.71
CA PHE A 5 8.43 -27.57 6.84
C PHE A 5 7.18 -27.72 7.72
N SER A 6 6.03 -28.06 7.14
CA SER A 6 4.82 -28.33 7.92
C SER A 6 4.90 -29.60 8.77
N LEU A 7 5.73 -30.56 8.38
CA LEU A 7 5.94 -31.82 9.10
C LEU A 7 7.17 -31.80 10.00
N ALA A 8 8.02 -30.78 9.89
CA ALA A 8 9.19 -30.64 10.74
C ALA A 8 8.79 -30.31 12.18
N SER A 9 9.38 -31.04 13.14
CA SER A 9 9.18 -30.77 14.58
C SER A 9 9.81 -29.45 15.02
N CYS A 10 10.90 -29.05 14.35
CA CYS A 10 11.59 -27.78 14.57
C CYS A 10 12.28 -27.35 13.27
N VAL A 11 12.23 -26.06 12.95
CA VAL A 11 12.99 -25.43 11.87
C VAL A 11 14.05 -24.52 12.47
N ILE A 12 15.31 -24.73 12.08
CA ILE A 12 16.43 -23.89 12.51
C ILE A 12 16.62 -22.77 11.50
N VAL A 13 16.36 -21.54 11.94
CA VAL A 13 16.67 -20.30 11.22
C VAL A 13 18.16 -20.01 11.41
N TRP A 14 19.00 -20.65 10.59
CA TRP A 14 20.45 -20.51 10.66
C TRP A 14 20.92 -19.21 10.03
N LEU A 15 21.36 -18.27 10.86
CA LEU A 15 21.87 -16.97 10.44
C LEU A 15 23.36 -17.01 10.05
N GLY A 16 24.04 -18.14 10.18
CA GLY A 16 25.48 -18.26 9.95
C GLY A 16 26.31 -18.26 11.24
N HIS A 17 27.64 -18.23 11.08
CA HIS A 17 28.58 -18.19 12.21
C HIS A 17 28.40 -16.93 13.08
N ALA A 18 28.94 -17.01 14.30
CA ALA A 18 29.07 -15.82 15.14
C ALA A 18 29.96 -14.79 14.44
N ALA A 19 29.57 -13.52 14.53
CA ALA A 19 30.35 -12.39 14.04
C ALA A 19 30.44 -11.35 15.16
N GLU A 20 31.26 -10.31 14.97
CA GLU A 20 31.39 -9.24 15.97
C GLU A 20 30.01 -8.65 16.31
N GLY A 21 29.68 -8.64 17.62
CA GLY A 21 28.40 -8.13 18.12
C GLY A 21 27.17 -9.04 17.96
N SER A 22 27.25 -10.21 17.28
CA SER A 22 26.05 -11.02 17.03
C SER A 22 25.42 -11.62 18.29
N ASP A 23 26.25 -12.00 19.26
CA ASP A 23 25.79 -12.58 20.53
C ASP A 23 25.15 -11.50 21.41
N ASP A 24 25.72 -10.29 21.39
CA ASP A 24 25.18 -9.11 22.06
C ASP A 24 23.81 -8.72 21.46
N ALA A 25 23.69 -8.69 20.13
CA ALA A 25 22.43 -8.44 19.44
C ALA A 25 21.34 -9.43 19.89
N LEU A 26 21.64 -10.74 19.93
CA LEU A 26 20.66 -11.74 20.40
C LEU A 26 20.31 -11.58 21.89
N ASN A 27 21.27 -11.20 22.75
CA ASN A 27 21.00 -10.91 24.15
C ASN A 27 20.05 -9.71 24.34
N ARG A 28 20.19 -8.67 23.51
CA ARG A 28 19.29 -7.51 23.50
C ARG A 28 17.89 -7.86 23.07
N LEU A 29 17.76 -8.64 21.99
CA LEU A 29 16.46 -9.12 21.55
C LEU A 29 15.80 -9.98 22.64
N ARG A 30 16.55 -10.85 23.32
CA ARG A 30 16.05 -11.59 24.49
C ARG A 30 15.59 -10.68 25.62
N TYR A 31 16.31 -9.60 25.90
CA TYR A 31 15.93 -8.66 26.94
C TYR A 31 14.55 -8.02 26.65
N LEU A 32 14.31 -7.61 25.42
CA LEU A 32 13.01 -7.06 24.99
C LEU A 32 11.91 -8.12 25.08
N ALA A 33 12.16 -9.32 24.54
CA ALA A 33 11.18 -10.41 24.55
C ALA A 33 10.78 -10.87 25.95
N ARG A 34 11.68 -10.79 26.94
CA ARG A 34 11.36 -11.11 28.35
C ARG A 34 10.47 -10.07 29.03
N ASN A 35 10.44 -8.84 28.52
CA ASN A 35 9.75 -7.72 29.15
C ASN A 35 8.46 -7.34 28.43
N ILE A 36 8.29 -7.74 27.18
CA ILE A 36 7.19 -7.31 26.31
C ILE A 36 6.50 -8.54 25.72
N ASP A 37 5.17 -8.55 25.79
CA ASP A 37 4.32 -9.47 25.05
C ASP A 37 3.63 -8.71 23.91
N ILE A 38 3.59 -9.32 22.72
CA ILE A 38 2.90 -8.77 21.55
C ILE A 38 1.73 -9.64 21.16
N ASN A 39 0.54 -9.03 21.12
CA ASN A 39 -0.62 -9.66 20.54
C ASN A 39 -0.65 -9.37 19.03
N TRP A 40 -0.16 -10.32 18.24
CA TRP A 40 -0.13 -10.23 16.78
C TRP A 40 -1.52 -10.18 16.12
N ARG A 41 -2.59 -10.53 16.85
CA ARG A 41 -3.95 -10.40 16.32
C ARG A 41 -4.36 -8.95 16.29
N ASP A 42 -4.24 -8.20 17.39
CA ASP A 42 -4.70 -6.81 17.49
C ASP A 42 -3.57 -5.76 17.39
N PHE A 43 -2.32 -6.19 17.27
CA PHE A 43 -1.09 -5.39 17.28
C PHE A 43 -0.92 -4.55 18.56
N THR A 44 -1.41 -5.06 19.70
CA THR A 44 -1.16 -4.43 21.01
C THR A 44 0.12 -4.96 21.64
N MET A 45 0.78 -4.07 22.39
CA MET A 45 1.98 -4.34 23.16
C MET A 45 1.64 -4.25 24.64
N ARG A 46 2.05 -5.24 25.43
CA ARG A 46 1.75 -5.31 26.88
C ARG A 46 2.99 -5.76 27.66
N PRO A 47 3.14 -5.39 28.93
CA PRO A 47 4.23 -5.91 29.74
C PRO A 47 4.07 -7.43 29.88
N SER A 48 5.18 -8.15 29.71
CA SER A 48 5.17 -9.59 29.95
C SER A 48 4.89 -9.90 31.42
N ALA A 49 4.33 -11.07 31.71
CA ALA A 49 4.06 -11.52 33.07
C ALA A 49 5.34 -11.54 33.95
N GLN A 50 6.50 -11.78 33.33
CA GLN A 50 7.82 -11.84 33.97
C GLN A 50 8.60 -10.53 33.85
N SER A 51 7.97 -9.46 33.38
CA SER A 51 8.64 -8.18 33.10
C SER A 51 9.20 -7.55 34.39
N THR A 52 10.49 -7.24 34.35
CA THR A 52 11.19 -6.43 35.37
C THR A 52 11.13 -4.94 35.07
N GLU A 53 10.78 -4.56 33.82
CA GLU A 53 10.73 -3.17 33.36
C GLU A 53 9.44 -2.92 32.55
N ARG A 54 8.31 -2.81 33.27
CA ARG A 54 6.97 -2.72 32.65
C ARG A 54 6.77 -1.51 31.74
N SER A 55 7.53 -0.43 31.94
CA SER A 55 7.53 0.77 31.08
C SER A 55 7.94 0.46 29.64
N LEU A 56 8.72 -0.60 29.40
CA LEU A 56 9.14 -1.00 28.05
C LEU A 56 7.95 -1.35 27.14
N ALA A 57 6.82 -1.77 27.68
CA ALA A 57 5.62 -2.04 26.87
C ALA A 57 4.73 -0.81 26.62
N ASN A 58 5.08 0.36 27.16
CA ASN A 58 4.40 1.60 26.83
C ASN A 58 4.91 2.14 25.47
N PHE A 59 4.00 2.36 24.52
CA PHE A 59 4.32 2.94 23.20
C PHE A 59 4.93 4.34 23.30
N GLN A 60 4.60 5.12 24.33
CA GLN A 60 5.13 6.47 24.52
C GLN A 60 6.55 6.49 25.11
N TYR A 61 7.03 5.36 25.61
CA TYR A 61 8.35 5.26 26.23
C TYR A 61 9.37 4.82 25.18
N ASN A 62 10.27 5.68 24.73
CA ASN A 62 11.32 5.30 23.79
C ASN A 62 12.20 4.18 24.35
N LEU A 63 12.67 3.29 23.49
CA LEU A 63 13.61 2.24 23.92
C LEU A 63 14.96 2.87 24.28
N PRO A 64 15.50 2.60 25.49
CA PRO A 64 16.72 3.25 25.97
C PRO A 64 17.96 2.55 25.40
N TYR A 65 18.20 2.71 24.09
CA TYR A 65 19.40 2.21 23.44
C TYR A 65 20.59 3.12 23.70
N PHE A 66 21.73 2.53 24.08
CA PHE A 66 23.00 3.24 24.14
C PHE A 66 23.66 3.31 22.75
N ALA A 67 24.69 4.17 22.60
CA ALA A 67 25.41 4.34 21.34
C ALA A 67 26.07 3.03 20.87
N GLY A 68 25.83 2.65 19.62
CA GLY A 68 26.38 1.46 18.95
C GLY A 68 25.54 0.19 19.14
N GLU A 69 24.56 0.19 20.05
CA GLU A 69 23.81 -1.04 20.39
C GLU A 69 22.85 -1.50 19.30
N LEU A 70 22.40 -0.57 18.45
CA LEU A 70 21.58 -0.88 17.29
C LEU A 70 22.38 -1.21 16.04
N ASP A 71 23.69 -0.89 16.01
CA ASP A 71 24.56 -1.32 14.92
C ASP A 71 24.63 -2.86 14.87
N THR A 72 24.74 -3.50 16.04
CA THR A 72 24.81 -4.97 16.13
C THR A 72 23.50 -5.65 15.74
N VAL A 73 22.36 -5.08 16.14
CA VAL A 73 21.02 -5.54 15.72
C VAL A 73 20.81 -5.33 14.22
N GLY A 74 21.20 -4.16 13.70
CA GLY A 74 21.16 -3.85 12.27
C GLY A 74 22.01 -4.83 11.45
N ALA A 75 23.23 -5.14 11.90
CA ALA A 75 24.11 -6.12 11.27
C ALA A 75 23.49 -7.54 11.28
N LEU A 76 22.82 -7.93 12.37
CA LEU A 76 22.11 -9.20 12.46
C LEU A 76 20.94 -9.27 11.46
N TYR A 77 20.14 -8.20 11.33
CA TYR A 77 19.01 -8.13 10.40
C TYR A 77 19.43 -8.04 8.93
N ASN A 78 20.62 -7.51 8.64
CA ASN A 78 21.19 -7.48 7.28
C ASN A 78 21.76 -8.83 6.82
N ARG A 79 21.63 -9.89 7.61
CA ARG A 79 22.16 -11.20 7.22
C ARG A 79 21.40 -11.79 6.02
N PRO A 80 22.11 -12.45 5.06
CA PRO A 80 21.52 -12.93 3.81
C PRO A 80 20.31 -13.85 3.96
N TYR A 81 20.18 -14.52 5.11
CA TYR A 81 19.03 -15.38 5.40
C TYR A 81 17.69 -14.64 5.21
N PHE A 82 17.57 -13.41 5.73
CA PHE A 82 16.31 -12.64 5.68
C PHE A 82 15.94 -12.15 4.28
N GLU A 83 16.92 -12.08 3.39
CA GLU A 83 16.70 -11.66 2.01
C GLU A 83 16.07 -12.75 1.16
N ARG A 84 16.09 -14.03 1.56
CA ARG A 84 15.66 -15.13 0.69
C ARG A 84 14.13 -15.20 0.57
N THR A 85 13.64 -15.53 -0.63
CA THR A 85 12.20 -15.73 -0.86
C THR A 85 11.66 -16.98 -0.16
N TRP A 86 12.43 -18.08 -0.16
CA TRP A 86 11.99 -19.35 0.41
C TRP A 86 11.78 -19.36 1.93
N ILE A 87 12.47 -18.50 2.68
CA ILE A 87 12.37 -18.46 4.15
C ILE A 87 10.96 -18.13 4.63
N ARG A 88 10.11 -17.54 3.77
CA ARG A 88 8.69 -17.31 4.05
C ARG A 88 8.01 -18.64 4.38
N GLN A 89 8.24 -19.67 3.57
CA GLN A 89 7.71 -21.01 3.78
C GLN A 89 8.38 -21.73 4.94
N GLU A 90 9.71 -21.59 5.07
CA GLU A 90 10.52 -22.22 6.12
C GLU A 90 9.97 -21.85 7.51
N ILE A 91 9.67 -20.56 7.70
CA ILE A 91 9.24 -20.02 8.99
C ILE A 91 7.73 -20.20 9.20
N THR A 92 6.91 -19.84 8.23
CA THR A 92 5.44 -19.77 8.42
C THR A 92 4.80 -21.14 8.59
N LEU A 93 5.39 -22.18 7.97
CA LEU A 93 4.87 -23.53 8.07
C LEU A 93 5.43 -24.31 9.25
N ALA A 94 6.54 -23.86 9.85
CA ALA A 94 7.17 -24.53 10.98
C ALA A 94 6.19 -24.71 12.16
N ALA A 95 6.19 -25.90 12.77
CA ALA A 95 5.48 -26.11 14.03
C ALA A 95 6.17 -25.38 15.20
N ARG A 96 7.50 -25.33 15.15
CA ARG A 96 8.38 -24.55 16.02
C ARG A 96 9.56 -24.06 15.21
N ALA A 97 10.02 -22.83 15.44
CA ALA A 97 11.20 -22.29 14.78
C ALA A 97 12.16 -21.68 15.82
N VAL A 98 13.46 -21.86 15.60
CA VAL A 98 14.53 -21.35 16.47
C VAL A 98 15.54 -20.58 15.62
N VAL A 99 15.78 -19.32 15.97
CA VAL A 99 16.86 -18.50 15.41
C VAL A 99 18.17 -18.96 16.00
N GLN A 100 19.15 -19.24 15.14
CA GLN A 100 20.48 -19.65 15.56
C GLN A 100 21.56 -18.83 14.84
N CYS A 101 22.47 -18.26 15.62
CA CYS A 101 23.67 -17.57 15.14
C CYS A 101 24.88 -18.10 15.90
N GLY A 102 25.81 -18.75 15.21
CA GLY A 102 26.90 -19.47 15.86
C GLY A 102 26.38 -20.51 16.85
N ARG A 103 26.69 -20.34 18.14
CA ARG A 103 26.20 -21.20 19.23
C ARG A 103 24.99 -20.65 19.98
N GLN A 104 24.63 -19.39 19.72
CA GLN A 104 23.51 -18.75 20.39
C GLN A 104 22.20 -19.08 19.67
N THR A 105 21.16 -19.37 20.45
CA THR A 105 19.81 -19.69 19.97
C THR A 105 18.75 -18.83 20.63
N MET A 106 17.66 -18.54 19.92
CA MET A 106 16.50 -17.78 20.43
C MET A 106 15.23 -18.34 19.79
N GLU A 107 14.15 -18.53 20.56
CA GLU A 107 12.86 -18.96 19.99
C GLU A 107 12.36 -17.90 18.99
N TRP A 108 11.76 -18.35 17.89
CA TRP A 108 11.27 -17.45 16.85
C TRP A 108 10.23 -16.46 17.38
N ASP A 109 9.32 -16.88 18.27
CA ASP A 109 8.31 -15.98 18.83
C ASP A 109 8.90 -14.88 19.71
N ASP A 110 9.98 -15.17 20.45
CA ASP A 110 10.73 -14.16 21.18
C ASP A 110 11.39 -13.18 20.19
N PHE A 111 11.99 -13.71 19.12
CA PHE A 111 12.66 -12.90 18.09
C PHE A 111 11.67 -11.96 17.39
N ARG A 112 10.47 -12.48 17.05
CA ARG A 112 9.37 -11.69 16.50
C ARG A 112 8.95 -10.58 17.46
N THR A 113 8.77 -10.92 18.73
CA THR A 113 8.32 -9.97 19.76
C THR A 113 9.32 -8.83 19.89
N ALA A 114 10.60 -9.14 20.07
CA ALA A 114 11.65 -8.15 20.13
C ALA A 114 11.68 -7.27 18.88
N THR A 115 11.68 -7.88 17.68
CA THR A 115 11.72 -7.15 16.39
C THR A 115 10.57 -6.15 16.28
N ALA A 116 9.36 -6.55 16.64
CA ALA A 116 8.20 -5.67 16.59
C ALA A 116 8.24 -4.55 17.65
N SER A 117 8.81 -4.80 18.83
CA SER A 117 9.09 -3.75 19.81
C SER A 117 10.03 -2.69 19.24
N ILE A 118 11.12 -3.07 18.57
CA ILE A 118 12.04 -2.12 17.93
C ILE A 118 11.33 -1.35 16.81
N TYR A 119 10.60 -2.07 15.95
CA TYR A 119 9.93 -1.47 14.80
C TYR A 119 8.87 -0.44 15.22
N TRP A 120 8.00 -0.77 16.18
CA TRP A 120 6.91 0.13 16.57
C TRP A 120 7.33 1.32 17.42
N LYS A 121 8.36 1.15 18.24
CA LYS A 121 8.83 2.21 19.13
C LYS A 121 9.84 3.12 18.45
N GLY A 122 10.34 2.71 17.28
CA GLY A 122 11.45 3.36 16.62
C GLY A 122 12.70 3.34 17.50
N PHE A 123 13.71 4.09 17.08
CA PHE A 123 14.92 4.26 17.86
C PHE A 123 15.55 5.63 17.63
N ASN A 124 16.33 6.07 18.62
CA ASN A 124 17.14 7.28 18.47
C ASN A 124 18.26 7.01 17.47
N GLN A 125 18.28 7.72 16.34
CA GLN A 125 19.34 7.58 15.33
C GLN A 125 20.73 7.90 15.89
N ALA A 126 20.82 8.73 16.95
CA ALA A 126 22.09 8.99 17.64
C ALA A 126 22.67 7.74 18.34
N ALA A 127 21.89 6.66 18.46
CA ALA A 127 22.37 5.37 18.95
C ALA A 127 23.06 4.52 17.86
N LEU A 128 23.07 4.96 16.60
CA LEU A 128 23.85 4.34 15.52
C LEU A 128 25.17 5.09 15.37
N VAL A 129 26.28 4.36 15.43
CA VAL A 129 27.63 4.93 15.35
C VAL A 129 28.30 4.54 14.03
N ASN A 130 28.14 3.29 13.63
CA ASN A 130 28.87 2.69 12.50
C ASN A 130 27.95 2.30 11.33
N THR A 131 26.63 2.26 11.52
CA THR A 131 25.67 1.86 10.49
C THR A 131 24.85 3.04 10.02
N SER A 132 24.61 3.14 8.71
CA SER A 132 23.63 4.08 8.16
C SER A 132 22.25 3.82 8.77
N ALA A 133 21.60 4.87 9.28
CA ALA A 133 20.23 4.80 9.80
C ALA A 133 19.26 4.27 8.75
N THR A 134 19.48 4.62 7.49
CA THR A 134 18.69 4.14 6.35
C THR A 134 18.82 2.63 6.15
N ASP A 135 20.05 2.11 6.23
CA ASP A 135 20.31 0.67 6.04
C ASP A 135 19.74 -0.17 7.18
N CYS A 136 19.92 0.29 8.43
CA CYS A 136 19.36 -0.39 9.60
C CYS A 136 17.82 -0.38 9.57
N THR A 137 17.21 0.76 9.23
CA THR A 137 15.75 0.89 9.10
C THR A 137 15.20 -0.03 8.01
N ARG A 138 15.86 -0.10 6.84
CA ARG A 138 15.48 -1.00 5.75
C ARG A 138 15.55 -2.48 6.15
N ALA A 139 16.62 -2.87 6.84
CA ALA A 139 16.79 -4.23 7.32
C ALA A 139 15.72 -4.59 8.37
N LEU A 140 15.51 -3.71 9.36
CA LEU A 140 14.47 -3.86 10.36
C LEU A 140 13.08 -3.99 9.73
N HIS A 141 12.74 -3.16 8.74
CA HIS A 141 11.47 -3.26 8.03
C HIS A 141 11.33 -4.59 7.28
N THR A 142 12.40 -5.08 6.65
CA THR A 142 12.42 -6.38 5.96
C THR A 142 12.16 -7.53 6.93
N VAL A 143 12.87 -7.56 8.07
CA VAL A 143 12.70 -8.59 9.10
C VAL A 143 11.33 -8.50 9.77
N PHE A 144 10.86 -7.30 10.08
CA PHE A 144 9.53 -7.10 10.66
C PHE A 144 8.40 -7.60 9.74
N LYS A 145 8.49 -7.38 8.43
CA LYS A 145 7.55 -7.96 7.45
C LYS A 145 7.51 -9.48 7.54
N ILE A 146 8.64 -10.14 7.80
CA ILE A 146 8.71 -11.59 7.99
C ILE A 146 8.06 -12.01 9.30
N CYS A 147 8.30 -11.28 10.39
CA CYS A 147 7.71 -11.54 11.70
C CYS A 147 6.17 -11.41 11.72
N ARG A 148 5.61 -10.60 10.81
CA ARG A 148 4.16 -10.42 10.65
C ARG A 148 3.45 -11.57 9.91
N ILE A 149 4.19 -12.46 9.27
CA ILE A 149 3.58 -13.50 8.44
C ILE A 149 2.81 -14.49 9.32
N ALA A 150 1.58 -14.79 8.91
CA ALA A 150 0.76 -15.83 9.50
C ALA A 150 0.29 -16.80 8.40
N ARG A 151 -0.08 -18.03 8.79
CA ARG A 151 -0.72 -18.98 7.87
C ARG A 151 -2.01 -18.35 7.31
N GLY A 152 -2.22 -18.46 5.99
CA GLY A 152 -3.34 -17.80 5.30
C GLY A 152 -3.19 -16.29 5.13
N GLY A 153 -1.99 -15.74 5.35
CA GLY A 153 -1.70 -14.31 5.22
C GLY A 153 -1.25 -13.87 3.81
N TYR A 154 -1.20 -14.77 2.83
CA TYR A 154 -0.83 -14.47 1.46
C TYR A 154 -2.03 -14.47 0.53
N ARG A 155 -2.08 -13.46 -0.33
CA ARG A 155 -2.97 -13.40 -1.49
C ARG A 155 -2.19 -13.01 -2.73
N TYR A 156 -2.54 -13.50 -3.92
CA TYR A 156 -1.87 -13.17 -5.19
C TYR A 156 -1.78 -11.66 -5.42
N ALA A 157 -2.86 -10.93 -5.12
CA ALA A 157 -2.93 -9.46 -5.18
C ALA A 157 -1.87 -8.74 -4.33
N ASN A 158 -1.30 -9.41 -3.33
CA ASN A 158 -0.34 -8.85 -2.40
C ASN A 158 1.07 -9.44 -2.51
N ILE A 159 1.29 -10.49 -3.30
CA ILE A 159 2.59 -11.20 -3.36
C ILE A 159 3.70 -10.24 -3.80
N ARG A 160 3.49 -9.49 -4.90
CA ARG A 160 4.51 -8.59 -5.45
C ARG A 160 4.99 -7.63 -4.37
N ARG A 161 4.06 -7.07 -3.59
CA ARG A 161 4.38 -6.20 -2.45
C ARG A 161 5.11 -6.92 -1.32
N ILE A 162 4.62 -8.08 -0.87
CA ILE A 162 5.18 -8.78 0.29
C ILE A 162 6.59 -9.30 0.01
N LEU A 163 6.85 -9.71 -1.23
CA LEU A 163 8.11 -10.33 -1.65
C LEU A 163 9.00 -9.41 -2.49
N ARG A 164 8.66 -8.13 -2.68
CA ARG A 164 9.41 -7.20 -3.53
C ARG A 164 10.90 -7.13 -3.17
N ASP A 165 11.21 -7.18 -1.86
CA ASP A 165 12.56 -7.03 -1.32
C ASP A 165 13.26 -8.40 -1.15
N ALA A 166 12.53 -9.50 -1.38
CA ALA A 166 13.06 -10.86 -1.23
C ALA A 166 13.76 -11.31 -2.51
N LYS A 167 15.00 -11.78 -2.42
CA LYS A 167 15.82 -12.28 -3.52
C LYS A 167 15.45 -13.73 -3.85
N CYS A 168 15.49 -14.07 -5.12
CA CYS A 168 15.45 -15.42 -5.66
C CYS A 168 16.23 -15.43 -7.00
N SER A 169 16.82 -16.56 -7.35
CA SER A 169 17.54 -16.71 -8.63
C SER A 169 16.57 -17.00 -9.78
N ASP A 170 15.50 -17.74 -9.49
CA ASP A 170 14.43 -18.03 -10.44
C ASP A 170 13.22 -17.12 -10.15
N PRO A 171 12.74 -16.31 -11.10
CA PRO A 171 11.56 -15.47 -10.92
C PRO A 171 10.30 -16.22 -10.49
N ARG A 172 10.14 -17.49 -10.89
CA ARG A 172 8.94 -18.29 -10.58
C ARG A 172 8.82 -18.57 -9.08
N ASP A 173 9.94 -18.54 -8.36
CA ASP A 173 9.97 -18.73 -6.91
C ASP A 173 9.22 -17.61 -6.15
N LYS A 174 9.01 -16.44 -6.75
CA LYS A 174 8.14 -15.40 -6.19
C LYS A 174 6.72 -15.91 -5.95
N LEU A 175 6.25 -16.86 -6.77
CA LEU A 175 4.94 -17.49 -6.62
C LEU A 175 5.05 -18.85 -5.94
N TYR A 176 5.99 -19.70 -6.36
CA TYR A 176 6.11 -21.07 -5.86
C TYR A 176 6.53 -21.15 -4.39
N ALA A 177 7.32 -20.21 -3.89
CA ALA A 177 7.71 -20.22 -2.48
C ALA A 177 6.53 -19.98 -1.53
N VAL A 178 5.46 -19.32 -2.01
CA VAL A 178 4.31 -18.95 -1.18
C VAL A 178 3.02 -19.69 -1.51
N CYS A 179 2.99 -20.51 -2.55
CA CYS A 179 1.77 -21.15 -3.05
C CYS A 179 1.00 -21.97 -1.98
N SER A 180 1.71 -22.61 -1.04
CA SER A 180 1.09 -23.37 0.05
C SER A 180 0.70 -22.55 1.28
N MET A 181 0.92 -21.24 1.24
CA MET A 181 0.61 -20.28 2.32
C MET A 181 -0.46 -19.27 1.92
N LEU A 182 -0.93 -19.35 0.67
CA LEU A 182 -2.08 -18.62 0.15
C LEU A 182 -3.33 -18.95 0.95
N ASP A 183 -4.32 -18.07 0.94
CA ASP A 183 -5.64 -18.42 1.45
C ASP A 183 -6.32 -19.49 0.58
N ALA A 184 -7.41 -20.07 1.08
CA ALA A 184 -8.05 -21.22 0.43
C ALA A 184 -8.51 -20.89 -0.99
N GLU A 185 -9.09 -19.71 -1.19
CA GLU A 185 -9.57 -19.26 -2.50
C GLU A 185 -8.39 -19.19 -3.49
N ASP A 186 -7.27 -18.57 -3.13
CA ASP A 186 -6.12 -18.45 -4.04
C ASP A 186 -5.43 -19.80 -4.27
N GLN A 187 -5.52 -20.74 -3.34
CA GLN A 187 -5.05 -22.12 -3.56
C GLN A 187 -5.90 -22.86 -4.60
N ASP A 188 -7.20 -22.57 -4.68
CA ASP A 188 -8.14 -23.21 -5.62
C ASP A 188 -7.84 -22.82 -7.08
N LEU A 189 -7.12 -21.71 -7.31
CA LEU A 189 -6.56 -21.42 -8.64
C LEU A 189 -5.54 -22.47 -9.12
N GLY A 190 -5.05 -23.35 -8.24
CA GLY A 190 -4.35 -24.57 -8.64
C GLY A 190 -2.92 -24.36 -9.13
N LEU A 191 -2.22 -23.34 -8.64
CA LEU A 191 -0.81 -23.12 -8.95
C LEU A 191 0.05 -24.27 -8.41
N LYS A 192 0.76 -24.97 -9.31
CA LYS A 192 1.73 -26.02 -8.96
C LYS A 192 3.11 -25.63 -9.49
N PRO A 193 4.19 -25.88 -8.72
CA PRO A 193 5.55 -25.65 -9.22
C PRO A 193 5.84 -26.46 -10.48
N ASP A 194 6.17 -25.76 -11.56
CA ASP A 194 6.57 -26.33 -12.85
C ASP A 194 7.67 -25.46 -13.46
N TYR A 195 8.92 -25.91 -13.29
CA TYR A 195 10.09 -25.19 -13.80
C TYR A 195 10.34 -25.42 -15.29
N THR A 196 9.46 -26.14 -16.00
CA THR A 196 9.54 -26.28 -17.45
C THR A 196 8.80 -25.17 -18.20
N ARG A 197 7.83 -24.51 -17.55
CA ARG A 197 7.09 -23.38 -18.13
C ARG A 197 7.91 -22.08 -18.15
N PRO A 198 7.84 -21.29 -19.25
CA PRO A 198 8.33 -19.91 -19.27
C PRO A 198 7.70 -19.05 -18.17
N VAL A 199 8.44 -18.05 -17.69
CA VAL A 199 7.99 -17.18 -16.59
C VAL A 199 6.81 -16.32 -17.03
N GLU A 200 6.90 -15.80 -18.25
CA GLU A 200 5.92 -14.93 -18.90
C GLU A 200 4.57 -15.63 -19.04
N GLU A 201 4.61 -16.89 -19.49
CA GLU A 201 3.42 -17.74 -19.64
C GLU A 201 2.79 -18.04 -18.27
N LEU A 202 3.61 -18.42 -17.28
CA LEU A 202 3.14 -18.69 -15.91
C LEU A 202 2.42 -17.47 -15.31
N TYR A 203 3.02 -16.28 -15.45
CA TYR A 203 2.50 -15.06 -14.86
C TYR A 203 1.20 -14.63 -15.54
N THR A 204 1.16 -14.68 -16.86
CA THR A 204 0.00 -14.28 -17.67
C THR A 204 -1.19 -15.22 -17.44
N ASP A 205 -0.96 -16.53 -17.45
CA ASP A 205 -1.97 -17.55 -17.17
C ASP A 205 -2.55 -17.40 -15.75
N LEU A 206 -1.70 -17.21 -14.74
CA LEU A 206 -2.17 -17.01 -13.37
C LEU A 206 -3.00 -15.73 -13.24
N ALA A 207 -2.56 -14.62 -13.84
CA ALA A 207 -3.32 -13.38 -13.82
C ALA A 207 -4.68 -13.53 -14.50
N SER A 208 -4.72 -14.18 -15.67
CA SER A 208 -5.97 -14.44 -16.40
C SER A 208 -6.95 -15.30 -15.60
N ARG A 209 -6.47 -16.38 -14.97
CA ARG A 209 -7.28 -17.22 -14.07
C ARG A 209 -7.80 -16.44 -12.86
N PHE A 210 -6.97 -15.60 -12.26
CA PHE A 210 -7.40 -14.75 -11.14
C PHE A 210 -8.54 -13.80 -11.56
N LEU A 211 -8.36 -13.03 -12.62
CA LEU A 211 -9.34 -12.02 -13.04
C LEU A 211 -10.69 -12.65 -13.42
N THR A 212 -10.66 -13.84 -14.02
CA THR A 212 -11.86 -14.57 -14.46
C THR A 212 -12.57 -15.29 -13.30
N SER A 213 -11.83 -15.89 -12.36
CA SER A 213 -12.42 -16.60 -11.21
C SER A 213 -12.98 -15.66 -10.14
N TYR A 214 -12.30 -14.55 -9.85
CA TYR A 214 -12.71 -13.65 -8.77
C TYR A 214 -13.65 -12.53 -9.21
N HIS A 215 -13.75 -12.24 -10.51
CA HIS A 215 -14.47 -11.06 -11.01
C HIS A 215 -14.01 -9.77 -10.31
N ASN A 216 -12.70 -9.60 -10.10
CA ASN A 216 -12.12 -8.37 -9.59
C ASN A 216 -10.78 -8.08 -10.30
N LEU A 217 -10.32 -6.82 -10.22
CA LEU A 217 -9.11 -6.33 -10.85
C LEU A 217 -8.01 -6.00 -9.82
N ALA A 218 -8.01 -6.66 -8.66
CA ALA A 218 -7.07 -6.36 -7.58
C ALA A 218 -5.59 -6.60 -7.96
N LEU A 219 -5.31 -7.44 -8.98
CA LEU A 219 -3.95 -7.60 -9.52
C LEU A 219 -3.40 -6.31 -10.16
N LEU A 220 -4.26 -5.43 -10.67
CA LEU A 220 -3.81 -4.16 -11.27
C LEU A 220 -3.12 -3.25 -10.25
N GLU A 221 -3.41 -3.42 -8.95
CA GLU A 221 -2.73 -2.72 -7.86
C GLU A 221 -1.24 -3.09 -7.77
N SER A 222 -0.86 -4.25 -8.31
CA SER A 222 0.51 -4.72 -8.44
C SER A 222 1.09 -4.51 -9.84
N CYS A 223 0.41 -3.79 -10.74
CA CYS A 223 0.93 -3.47 -12.07
C CYS A 223 1.59 -2.08 -12.06
N GLU A 224 2.80 -2.00 -12.60
CA GLU A 224 3.55 -0.74 -12.72
C GLU A 224 4.41 -0.80 -13.97
N LEU A 225 4.01 -0.08 -15.02
CA LEU A 225 4.63 -0.16 -16.34
C LEU A 225 6.11 0.22 -16.31
N ALA A 226 6.46 1.24 -15.53
CA ALA A 226 7.84 1.72 -15.40
C ALA A 226 8.79 0.72 -14.72
N ALA A 227 8.24 -0.21 -13.94
CA ALA A 227 8.99 -1.23 -13.21
C ALA A 227 8.93 -2.60 -13.88
N LYS A 228 8.26 -2.74 -15.03
CA LYS A 228 8.14 -3.99 -15.77
C LYS A 228 9.48 -4.33 -16.43
N VAL A 229 9.93 -5.58 -16.27
CA VAL A 229 11.19 -6.09 -16.83
C VAL A 229 10.92 -7.21 -17.83
N LEU A 230 9.90 -8.04 -17.58
CA LEU A 230 9.49 -9.12 -18.48
C LEU A 230 8.64 -8.61 -19.63
N ASP A 231 8.64 -9.29 -20.78
CA ASP A 231 7.74 -8.99 -21.89
C ASP A 231 6.38 -9.70 -21.71
N ILE A 232 5.57 -9.19 -20.79
CA ILE A 232 4.22 -9.67 -20.45
C ILE A 232 3.19 -8.56 -20.63
N PRO A 233 1.89 -8.85 -20.79
CA PRO A 233 0.89 -7.79 -20.90
C PRO A 233 0.91 -6.82 -19.70
N SER A 234 0.63 -5.54 -19.91
CA SER A 234 0.77 -4.53 -18.84
C SER A 234 -0.22 -4.70 -17.68
N TRP A 235 -1.33 -5.40 -17.92
CA TRP A 235 -2.32 -5.80 -16.92
C TRP A 235 -1.89 -7.02 -16.08
N VAL A 236 -0.74 -7.65 -16.40
CA VAL A 236 -0.15 -8.74 -15.63
C VAL A 236 0.92 -8.19 -14.68
N PRO A 237 0.87 -8.51 -13.37
CA PRO A 237 1.91 -8.12 -12.45
C PRO A 237 3.25 -8.79 -12.80
N ASP A 238 4.31 -8.00 -12.94
CA ASP A 238 5.67 -8.53 -12.97
C ASP A 238 6.13 -8.84 -11.55
N TRP A 239 5.83 -10.05 -11.04
CA TRP A 239 6.24 -10.48 -9.70
C TRP A 239 7.75 -10.59 -9.53
N SER A 240 8.52 -10.61 -10.62
CA SER A 240 9.98 -10.73 -10.59
C SER A 240 10.65 -9.40 -10.20
N SER A 241 10.02 -8.28 -10.55
CA SER A 241 10.58 -6.95 -10.37
C SER A 241 10.05 -6.23 -9.14
N ARG A 242 10.86 -5.28 -8.63
CA ARG A 242 10.50 -4.43 -7.50
C ARG A 242 9.69 -3.23 -7.99
N MET A 243 8.57 -2.95 -7.33
CA MET A 243 7.82 -1.71 -7.52
C MET A 243 8.65 -0.50 -7.07
N ALA A 244 8.61 0.59 -7.83
CA ALA A 244 9.34 1.81 -7.48
C ALA A 244 8.78 2.44 -6.21
N ALA A 245 7.45 2.41 -6.05
CA ALA A 245 6.81 2.97 -4.88
C ALA A 245 7.08 2.18 -3.59
N SER A 246 7.55 2.89 -2.57
CA SER A 246 8.12 2.31 -1.35
C SER A 246 7.09 1.74 -0.38
N ASN A 247 5.82 2.16 -0.44
CA ASN A 247 4.75 1.66 0.43
C ASN A 247 3.45 1.44 -0.35
N PHE A 248 2.64 0.48 0.14
CA PHE A 248 1.30 0.24 -0.39
C PHE A 248 0.53 1.53 -0.24
N PRO A 249 0.09 2.12 -1.35
CA PRO A 249 -0.28 3.48 -1.26
C PRO A 249 -1.74 3.58 -1.00
N PHE A 250 -2.01 4.51 -0.11
CA PHE A 250 -3.33 5.03 0.07
C PHE A 250 -4.17 4.00 0.83
N THR A 251 -4.85 4.52 1.82
CA THR A 251 -5.83 3.85 2.68
C THR A 251 -6.78 2.93 1.91
N ASN A 252 -7.68 2.26 2.61
CA ASN A 252 -8.69 1.50 1.90
C ASN A 252 -9.56 2.46 1.06
N TRP A 253 -9.87 2.08 -0.18
CA TRP A 253 -10.68 2.88 -1.12
C TRP A 253 -11.62 1.99 -1.93
N SER A 254 -12.56 2.61 -2.64
CA SER A 254 -13.47 1.93 -3.58
C SER A 254 -13.87 2.86 -4.73
N ALA A 255 -12.91 3.14 -5.61
CA ALA A 255 -13.14 3.97 -6.80
C ALA A 255 -14.28 3.41 -7.68
N CYS A 256 -14.36 2.09 -7.80
CA CYS A 256 -15.40 1.39 -8.57
C CYS A 256 -16.75 1.24 -7.85
N ALA A 257 -16.97 1.90 -6.70
CA ALA A 257 -18.19 1.75 -5.90
C ALA A 257 -18.49 0.28 -5.52
N TRP A 258 -17.44 -0.50 -5.27
CA TRP A 258 -17.47 -1.94 -4.94
C TRP A 258 -18.07 -2.84 -6.02
N ILE A 259 -18.37 -2.32 -7.21
CA ILE A 259 -18.96 -3.11 -8.29
C ILE A 259 -17.92 -4.11 -8.81
N SER A 260 -18.33 -5.37 -8.97
CA SER A 260 -17.46 -6.43 -9.49
C SER A 260 -16.99 -6.17 -10.92
N ALA A 261 -15.82 -6.70 -11.26
CA ALA A 261 -15.27 -6.57 -12.60
C ALA A 261 -16.08 -7.38 -13.61
N GLN A 262 -16.19 -6.82 -14.81
CA GLN A 262 -16.66 -7.52 -15.99
C GLN A 262 -15.45 -7.73 -16.90
N VAL A 263 -14.92 -8.94 -16.89
CA VAL A 263 -13.67 -9.29 -17.59
C VAL A 263 -13.96 -10.26 -18.70
N ILE A 264 -13.48 -9.94 -19.90
CA ILE A 264 -13.48 -10.84 -21.05
C ILE A 264 -12.03 -11.04 -21.47
N VAL A 265 -11.54 -12.28 -21.41
CA VAL A 265 -10.24 -12.63 -21.99
C VAL A 265 -10.41 -12.70 -23.50
N VAL A 266 -9.80 -11.77 -24.22
CA VAL A 266 -9.88 -11.71 -25.69
C VAL A 266 -8.89 -12.70 -26.30
N ASN A 267 -7.67 -12.73 -25.78
CA ASN A 267 -6.61 -13.69 -26.09
C ASN A 267 -5.58 -13.70 -24.94
N GLU A 268 -4.47 -14.41 -25.10
CA GLU A 268 -3.41 -14.52 -24.08
C GLU A 268 -2.83 -13.17 -23.64
N ASN A 269 -2.84 -12.16 -24.51
CA ASN A 269 -2.23 -10.86 -24.25
C ASN A 269 -3.24 -9.75 -23.96
N GLN A 270 -4.53 -10.01 -24.17
CA GLN A 270 -5.54 -8.96 -24.13
C GLN A 270 -6.75 -9.33 -23.28
N ILE A 271 -7.11 -8.42 -22.39
CA ILE A 271 -8.36 -8.48 -21.64
C ILE A 271 -9.20 -7.25 -21.95
N ARG A 272 -10.51 -7.43 -22.01
CA ARG A 272 -11.48 -6.34 -22.10
C ARG A 272 -12.19 -6.18 -20.77
N VAL A 273 -12.20 -4.96 -20.26
CA VAL A 273 -12.80 -4.60 -18.97
C VAL A 273 -13.70 -3.38 -19.11
N ALA A 274 -14.76 -3.32 -18.32
CA ALA A 274 -15.65 -2.17 -18.30
C ALA A 274 -15.20 -1.11 -17.26
N GLY A 275 -15.40 0.17 -17.57
CA GLY A 275 -15.09 1.27 -16.65
C GLY A 275 -15.51 2.64 -17.17
N VAL A 276 -15.09 3.67 -16.46
CA VAL A 276 -15.31 5.09 -16.80
C VAL A 276 -13.96 5.74 -17.07
N LEU A 277 -13.81 6.41 -18.21
CA LEU A 277 -12.70 7.35 -18.42
C LEU A 277 -13.07 8.63 -17.68
N ALA A 278 -12.42 8.88 -16.56
CA ALA A 278 -12.76 9.99 -15.67
C ALA A 278 -12.13 11.30 -16.13
N THR A 279 -10.82 11.28 -16.41
CA THR A 279 -10.08 12.50 -16.80
C THR A 279 -8.74 12.15 -17.47
N GLN A 280 -7.99 13.16 -17.93
CA GLN A 280 -6.68 13.03 -18.56
C GLN A 280 -5.61 13.78 -17.78
N VAL A 281 -4.43 13.18 -17.64
CA VAL A 281 -3.24 13.80 -17.07
C VAL A 281 -2.77 14.95 -17.97
N GLU A 282 -2.70 16.14 -17.40
CA GLU A 282 -2.30 17.37 -18.09
C GLU A 282 -0.84 17.71 -17.76
N HIS A 283 -0.48 17.66 -16.48
CA HIS A 283 0.87 17.96 -16.00
C HIS A 283 1.35 16.89 -15.05
N VAL A 284 2.64 16.55 -15.19
CA VAL A 284 3.36 15.69 -14.26
C VAL A 284 4.51 16.50 -13.68
N MET A 285 4.54 16.63 -12.37
CA MET A 285 5.68 17.21 -11.67
C MET A 285 6.74 16.12 -11.56
N ALA A 286 7.69 16.18 -12.47
CA ALA A 286 8.75 15.20 -12.63
C ALA A 286 9.89 15.46 -11.63
N SER A 287 9.82 14.79 -10.49
CA SER A 287 10.96 14.08 -9.94
C SER A 287 10.41 12.83 -9.31
N THR A 288 10.92 11.65 -9.69
CA THR A 288 10.69 10.47 -8.86
C THR A 288 11.34 10.79 -7.53
N ILE A 289 10.54 11.02 -6.49
CA ILE A 289 11.07 11.27 -5.15
C ILE A 289 11.61 9.94 -4.67
N MET A 290 12.86 9.63 -5.02
CA MET A 290 13.48 8.33 -4.72
C MET A 290 13.72 8.20 -3.22
N GLU A 291 14.02 9.31 -2.56
CA GLU A 291 14.18 9.46 -1.12
C GLU A 291 13.65 10.84 -0.72
N PHE A 292 12.80 10.91 0.31
CA PHE A 292 12.41 12.17 0.92
C PHE A 292 13.26 12.38 2.17
N ASP A 293 14.07 13.43 2.12
CA ASP A 293 14.96 13.84 3.18
C ASP A 293 14.21 14.70 4.20
N ASP A 294 14.33 14.37 5.48
CA ASP A 294 13.62 15.04 6.56
C ASP A 294 14.20 16.41 6.92
N ARG A 295 15.30 16.83 6.28
CA ARG A 295 15.86 18.19 6.41
C ARG A 295 14.85 19.26 5.99
N VAL A 296 14.92 20.40 6.65
CA VAL A 296 14.00 21.54 6.41
C VAL A 296 14.14 22.06 4.98
N GLU A 297 15.34 22.03 4.42
CA GLU A 297 15.64 22.47 3.06
C GLU A 297 14.90 21.64 2.00
N ALA A 298 14.83 20.31 2.19
CA ALA A 298 14.08 19.42 1.30
C ALA A 298 12.57 19.68 1.37
N LYS A 299 12.04 19.91 2.58
CA LYS A 299 10.63 20.28 2.82
C LYS A 299 10.27 21.60 2.12
N LEU A 300 11.14 22.61 2.25
CA LEU A 300 10.98 23.90 1.60
C LEU A 300 11.02 23.77 0.08
N GLN A 301 11.98 23.02 -0.46
CA GLN A 301 12.14 22.81 -1.89
C GLN A 301 10.88 22.17 -2.51
N LEU A 302 10.39 21.08 -1.93
CA LEU A 302 9.15 20.43 -2.39
C LEU A 302 7.96 21.39 -2.41
N MET A 303 7.79 22.19 -1.35
CA MET A 303 6.65 23.12 -1.26
C MET A 303 6.78 24.30 -2.21
N ARG A 304 8.00 24.71 -2.58
CA ARG A 304 8.24 25.69 -3.65
C ARG A 304 7.89 25.13 -5.01
N GLU A 305 8.30 23.89 -5.29
CA GLU A 305 8.01 23.21 -6.56
C GLU A 305 6.50 23.05 -6.78
N LEU A 306 5.71 22.85 -5.72
CA LEU A 306 4.25 22.73 -5.78
C LEU A 306 3.50 24.06 -5.99
N ARG A 307 4.16 25.20 -5.76
CA ARG A 307 3.51 26.52 -5.81
C ARG A 307 2.83 26.83 -7.16
N PRO A 308 3.44 26.57 -8.34
CA PRO A 308 2.80 26.83 -9.62
C PRO A 308 1.52 26.01 -9.81
N SER A 309 1.51 24.75 -9.36
CA SER A 309 0.32 23.89 -9.42
C SER A 309 -0.81 24.46 -8.54
N VAL A 310 -0.49 24.90 -7.32
CA VAL A 310 -1.46 25.53 -6.41
C VAL A 310 -2.07 26.79 -7.03
N GLN A 311 -1.25 27.63 -7.66
CA GLN A 311 -1.70 28.86 -8.31
C GLN A 311 -2.55 28.57 -9.55
N ALA A 312 -2.13 27.65 -10.42
CA ALA A 312 -2.88 27.27 -11.61
C ALA A 312 -4.27 26.73 -11.26
N TRP A 313 -4.36 25.90 -10.23
CA TRP A 313 -5.63 25.34 -9.78
C TRP A 313 -6.53 26.37 -9.10
N ALA A 314 -5.94 27.29 -8.33
CA ALA A 314 -6.68 28.41 -7.73
C ALA A 314 -7.31 29.31 -8.81
N ALA A 315 -6.56 29.57 -9.90
CA ALA A 315 -7.07 30.33 -11.04
C ALA A 315 -8.21 29.58 -11.76
N ARG A 316 -8.10 28.27 -11.92
CA ARG A 316 -9.13 27.43 -12.56
C ARG A 316 -10.44 27.38 -11.77
N THR A 317 -10.35 27.24 -10.46
CA THR A 317 -11.54 27.05 -9.59
C THR A 317 -12.07 28.33 -8.96
N GLY A 318 -11.36 29.44 -9.11
CA GLY A 318 -11.67 30.70 -8.45
C GLY A 318 -11.50 30.68 -6.94
N SER A 319 -10.82 29.67 -6.38
CA SER A 319 -10.66 29.51 -4.94
C SER A 319 -9.27 29.01 -4.56
N PHE A 320 -8.46 29.93 -4.02
CA PHE A 320 -7.15 29.57 -3.46
C PHE A 320 -7.27 28.61 -2.27
N ALA A 321 -8.26 28.83 -1.40
CA ALA A 321 -8.53 27.96 -0.25
C ALA A 321 -8.78 26.50 -0.69
N LYS A 322 -9.67 26.28 -1.66
CA LYS A 322 -9.91 24.93 -2.20
C LYS A 322 -8.67 24.34 -2.86
N SER A 323 -7.84 25.16 -3.51
CA SER A 323 -6.57 24.71 -4.11
C SER A 323 -5.64 24.12 -3.06
N VAL A 324 -5.46 24.86 -1.97
CA VAL A 324 -4.62 24.43 -0.86
C VAL A 324 -5.18 23.18 -0.20
N GLU A 325 -6.50 23.10 0.01
CA GLU A 325 -7.14 21.89 0.55
C GLU A 325 -6.85 20.66 -0.32
N MET A 326 -7.02 20.78 -1.65
CA MET A 326 -6.82 19.69 -2.58
C MET A 326 -5.37 19.19 -2.58
N HIS A 327 -4.40 20.11 -2.59
CA HIS A 327 -2.97 19.74 -2.52
C HIS A 327 -2.64 19.13 -1.15
N CYS A 328 -3.11 19.75 -0.06
CA CYS A 328 -2.90 19.28 1.31
C CYS A 328 -3.38 17.83 1.50
N ARG A 329 -4.59 17.50 0.99
CA ARG A 329 -5.16 16.14 1.02
C ARG A 329 -4.52 15.18 0.02
N ALA A 330 -4.16 15.63 -1.18
CA ALA A 330 -3.59 14.74 -2.19
C ALA A 330 -2.20 14.23 -1.83
N LEU A 331 -1.34 15.06 -1.24
CA LEU A 331 0.05 14.70 -0.91
C LEU A 331 0.19 13.62 0.17
N VAL A 332 -0.82 13.49 1.03
CA VAL A 332 -0.91 12.44 2.06
C VAL A 332 -2.05 11.45 1.79
N CYS A 333 -2.65 11.53 0.60
CA CYS A 333 -3.74 10.66 0.16
C CYS A 333 -4.87 10.54 1.16
N ASN A 334 -5.27 11.70 1.67
CA ASN A 334 -6.33 11.90 2.64
C ASN A 334 -6.12 11.20 4.00
N ALA A 335 -4.90 10.77 4.34
CA ALA A 335 -4.57 10.10 5.61
C ALA A 335 -4.55 11.03 6.84
N PHE A 336 -5.54 11.90 6.95
CA PHE A 336 -5.80 12.78 8.09
C PHE A 336 -6.67 12.09 9.15
N SER A 337 -6.65 12.61 10.37
CA SER A 337 -7.45 12.10 11.49
C SER A 337 -8.93 12.00 11.17
N ASP A 338 -9.46 12.98 10.42
CA ASP A 338 -10.87 13.10 10.05
C ASP A 338 -11.32 12.07 9.02
N PHE A 339 -10.41 11.44 8.28
CA PHE A 339 -10.73 10.37 7.35
C PHE A 339 -11.08 9.05 8.07
N TYR A 340 -10.69 8.90 9.33
CA TYR A 340 -10.97 7.69 10.09
C TYR A 340 -12.20 7.84 10.99
N TRP A 341 -12.89 6.72 11.22
CA TRP A 341 -14.02 6.65 12.15
C TRP A 341 -13.87 5.52 13.20
N PRO A 342 -13.85 5.85 14.50
CA PRO A 342 -13.68 7.20 15.03
C PRO A 342 -12.32 7.79 14.61
N ALA A 343 -12.19 9.11 14.72
CA ALA A 343 -10.99 9.84 14.34
C ALA A 343 -9.72 9.27 15.01
N ARG A 344 -8.62 9.23 14.26
CA ARG A 344 -7.34 8.65 14.69
C ARG A 344 -6.38 9.74 15.16
N LEU A 345 -6.02 9.69 16.44
CA LEU A 345 -5.12 10.68 17.05
C LEU A 345 -3.65 10.49 16.65
N ASP A 346 -3.31 9.33 16.07
CA ASP A 346 -1.99 9.00 15.52
C ASP A 346 -1.79 9.51 14.08
N ASN A 347 -2.82 10.12 13.48
CA ASN A 347 -2.76 10.74 12.16
C ASN A 347 -2.72 12.28 12.26
N PRO A 348 -2.17 12.99 11.25
CA PRO A 348 -2.17 14.45 11.24
C PRO A 348 -3.60 15.02 11.30
N VAL A 349 -3.76 16.15 11.98
CA VAL A 349 -5.02 16.93 11.99
C VAL A 349 -5.08 17.80 10.74
N PHE A 350 -6.18 17.75 10.00
CA PHE A 350 -6.30 18.48 8.73
C PHE A 350 -6.15 19.99 8.90
N ASP A 351 -6.90 20.60 9.80
CA ASP A 351 -6.97 22.07 9.94
C ASP A 351 -5.60 22.69 10.26
N ASP A 352 -4.83 22.08 11.17
CA ASP A 352 -3.50 22.58 11.56
C ASP A 352 -2.54 22.64 10.37
N ASN A 353 -2.51 21.56 9.58
CA ASN A 353 -1.62 21.44 8.42
C ASN A 353 -2.13 22.29 7.24
N TYR A 354 -3.45 22.32 7.03
CA TYR A 354 -4.09 23.19 6.03
C TYR A 354 -3.76 24.66 6.27
N LEU A 355 -3.91 25.17 7.50
CA LEU A 355 -3.63 26.56 7.82
C LEU A 355 -2.16 26.92 7.63
N ALA A 356 -1.23 26.02 7.99
CA ALA A 356 0.20 26.22 7.77
C ALA A 356 0.54 26.30 6.28
N LEU A 357 0.07 25.33 5.48
CA LEU A 357 0.30 25.30 4.03
C LEU A 357 -0.40 26.47 3.31
N PHE A 358 -1.59 26.86 3.76
CA PHE A 358 -2.29 28.02 3.23
C PHE A 358 -1.46 29.29 3.41
N ARG A 359 -0.94 29.53 4.62
CA ARG A 359 -0.06 30.67 4.89
C ARG A 359 1.22 30.60 4.08
N ALA A 360 1.81 29.42 3.93
CA ALA A 360 3.02 29.24 3.14
C ALA A 360 2.77 29.65 1.68
N TRP A 361 1.80 29.04 1.00
CA TRP A 361 1.56 29.37 -0.41
C TRP A 361 0.96 30.76 -0.63
N MET A 362 0.26 31.33 0.35
CA MET A 362 -0.18 32.74 0.31
C MET A 362 0.97 33.73 0.45
N ALA A 363 2.10 33.36 1.07
CA ALA A 363 3.23 34.27 1.29
C ALA A 363 3.83 34.80 -0.03
N GLY A 364 3.61 34.10 -1.15
CA GLY A 364 4.05 34.55 -2.46
C GLY A 364 5.57 34.69 -2.52
N ALA A 365 6.06 35.93 -2.66
CA ALA A 365 7.49 36.24 -2.73
C ALA A 365 8.15 36.46 -1.34
N ASP A 366 7.39 36.51 -0.25
CA ASP A 366 7.95 36.62 1.11
C ASP A 366 8.50 35.28 1.59
N GLU A 367 9.78 35.04 1.32
CA GLU A 367 10.45 33.78 1.63
C GLU A 367 10.55 33.52 3.14
N LYS A 368 10.68 34.58 3.95
CA LYS A 368 10.73 34.44 5.41
C LYS A 368 9.38 33.98 5.95
N ALA A 369 8.28 34.57 5.47
CA ALA A 369 6.94 34.15 5.86
C ALA A 369 6.63 32.72 5.36
N PHE A 370 7.08 32.36 4.16
CA PHE A 370 6.98 31.00 3.62
C PHE A 370 7.69 29.99 4.54
N GLU A 371 8.96 30.23 4.89
CA GLU A 371 9.74 29.34 5.75
C GLU A 371 9.12 29.18 7.14
N GLU A 372 8.70 30.28 7.76
CA GLU A 372 8.06 30.25 9.09
C GLU A 372 6.70 29.53 9.07
N ALA A 373 5.99 29.55 7.95
CA ALA A 373 4.75 28.78 7.78
C ALA A 373 5.04 27.28 7.60
N ILE A 374 6.04 26.91 6.80
CA ILE A 374 6.44 25.50 6.59
C ILE A 374 6.93 24.84 7.88
N LYS A 375 7.65 25.57 8.75
CA LYS A 375 8.07 25.08 10.08
C LYS A 375 6.89 24.75 11.01
N LYS A 376 5.68 25.27 10.74
CA LYS A 376 4.46 24.99 11.50
C LYS A 376 3.70 23.76 11.01
N VAL A 377 4.05 23.21 9.85
CA VAL A 377 3.48 21.94 9.38
C VAL A 377 3.92 20.82 10.32
N SER A 378 2.96 20.01 10.77
CA SER A 378 3.20 19.03 11.83
C SER A 378 4.22 17.95 11.40
N PRO A 379 5.06 17.43 12.32
CA PRO A 379 5.96 16.31 12.03
C PRO A 379 5.23 15.06 11.52
N HIS A 380 4.01 14.81 12.00
CA HIS A 380 3.18 13.69 11.55
C HIS A 380 2.81 13.82 10.06
N TYR A 381 2.47 15.03 9.61
CA TYR A 381 2.19 15.27 8.19
C TYR A 381 3.42 14.97 7.33
N TRP A 382 4.61 15.43 7.74
CA TRP A 382 5.85 15.14 7.02
C TRP A 382 6.17 13.65 6.95
N SER A 383 5.99 12.93 8.05
CA SER A 383 6.19 11.47 8.08
C SER A 383 5.25 10.76 7.12
N VAL A 384 3.95 11.09 7.15
CA VAL A 384 2.96 10.47 6.24
C VAL A 384 3.25 10.87 4.78
N LEU A 385 3.56 12.13 4.52
CA LEU A 385 3.89 12.63 3.18
C LEU A 385 5.09 11.89 2.60
N SER A 386 6.18 11.74 3.37
CA SER A 386 7.37 10.99 2.99
C SER A 386 7.03 9.56 2.55
N ASP A 387 6.20 8.86 3.33
CA ASP A 387 5.75 7.50 3.01
C ASP A 387 4.90 7.41 1.74
N GLN A 388 4.10 8.45 1.44
CA GLN A 388 3.21 8.41 0.27
C GLN A 388 3.92 8.79 -1.02
N ILE A 389 4.82 9.77 -1.02
CA ILE A 389 5.39 10.33 -2.25
C ILE A 389 6.59 9.54 -2.80
N VAL A 390 7.24 8.72 -1.97
CA VAL A 390 8.46 8.02 -2.39
C VAL A 390 8.19 6.99 -3.50
N GLY A 391 8.94 7.11 -4.59
CA GLY A 391 8.80 6.29 -5.80
C GLY A 391 7.58 6.66 -6.66
N ARG A 392 7.00 7.84 -6.46
CA ARG A 392 5.84 8.37 -7.21
C ARG A 392 6.15 9.72 -7.84
N CYS A 393 5.24 10.17 -8.70
CA CYS A 393 5.16 11.55 -9.16
C CYS A 393 3.84 12.19 -8.70
N ILE A 394 3.84 13.52 -8.62
CA ILE A 394 2.63 14.31 -8.44
C ILE A 394 2.10 14.66 -9.83
N PHE A 395 0.80 14.54 -10.03
CA PHE A 395 0.17 14.87 -11.30
C PHE A 395 -1.08 15.72 -11.10
N SER A 396 -1.42 16.50 -12.13
CA SER A 396 -2.70 17.17 -12.25
C SER A 396 -3.36 16.84 -13.59
N THR A 397 -4.66 17.03 -13.64
CA THR A 397 -5.50 16.61 -14.76
C THR A 397 -6.24 17.79 -15.38
N THR A 398 -6.75 17.60 -16.60
CA THR A 398 -7.39 18.64 -17.41
C THR A 398 -8.62 19.25 -16.74
N ASP A 399 -9.32 18.50 -15.89
CA ASP A 399 -10.51 18.93 -15.16
C ASP A 399 -10.25 19.28 -13.69
N GLY A 400 -8.98 19.32 -13.27
CA GLY A 400 -8.60 19.81 -11.95
C GLY A 400 -8.58 18.76 -10.84
N HIS A 401 -8.37 17.48 -11.14
CA HIS A 401 -7.90 16.54 -10.13
C HIS A 401 -6.39 16.69 -9.93
N ILE A 402 -5.93 16.50 -8.69
CA ILE A 402 -4.52 16.38 -8.31
C ILE A 402 -4.30 15.08 -7.56
N GLY A 403 -3.13 14.47 -7.74
CA GLY A 403 -2.89 13.14 -7.22
C GLY A 403 -1.44 12.70 -7.18
N LEU A 404 -1.27 11.46 -6.74
CA LEU A 404 -0.01 10.71 -6.75
C LEU A 404 -0.13 9.51 -7.69
N ALA A 405 0.88 9.30 -8.52
CA ALA A 405 0.89 8.28 -9.55
C ALA A 405 2.25 7.58 -9.66
N PRO A 406 2.35 6.42 -10.34
CA PRO A 406 3.62 5.73 -10.56
C PRO A 406 4.62 6.62 -11.32
N ALA A 407 5.91 6.41 -11.08
CA ALA A 407 6.99 7.26 -11.59
C ALA A 407 7.01 7.42 -13.13
N GLY A 408 6.52 6.43 -13.89
CA GLY A 408 6.46 6.49 -15.36
C GLY A 408 5.22 7.16 -15.94
N THR A 409 4.42 7.86 -15.14
CA THR A 409 3.24 8.60 -15.61
C THR A 409 3.66 9.78 -16.49
N GLN A 410 2.89 10.06 -17.54
CA GLN A 410 3.14 11.16 -18.47
C GLN A 410 1.85 11.93 -18.81
N ALA A 411 2.01 13.14 -19.32
CA ALA A 411 0.90 13.89 -19.89
C ALA A 411 0.24 13.10 -21.04
N GLY A 412 -1.09 13.11 -21.10
CA GLY A 412 -1.86 12.32 -22.06
C GLY A 412 -2.32 10.94 -21.55
N ASP A 413 -1.71 10.39 -20.49
CA ASP A 413 -2.26 9.23 -19.78
C ASP A 413 -3.67 9.57 -19.25
N VAL A 414 -4.59 8.60 -19.24
CA VAL A 414 -5.97 8.81 -18.79
C VAL A 414 -6.21 8.15 -17.44
N VAL A 415 -6.87 8.85 -16.53
CA VAL A 415 -7.33 8.32 -15.25
C VAL A 415 -8.67 7.63 -15.50
N SER A 416 -8.71 6.32 -15.26
CA SER A 416 -9.91 5.49 -15.46
C SER A 416 -10.34 4.83 -14.17
N VAL A 417 -11.65 4.77 -13.94
CA VAL A 417 -12.26 3.98 -12.87
C VAL A 417 -12.77 2.69 -13.49
N LEU A 418 -11.99 1.62 -13.34
CA LEU A 418 -12.32 0.29 -13.87
C LEU A 418 -13.16 -0.49 -12.86
N LEU A 419 -14.24 -1.12 -13.32
CA LEU A 419 -15.08 -1.93 -12.44
C LEU A 419 -14.26 -3.09 -11.85
N GLY A 420 -14.43 -3.34 -10.55
CA GLY A 420 -13.65 -4.31 -9.77
C GLY A 420 -12.22 -3.89 -9.45
N CYS A 421 -11.77 -2.69 -9.81
CA CYS A 421 -10.53 -2.09 -9.30
C CYS A 421 -10.86 -1.05 -8.22
N ARG A 422 -10.22 -1.17 -7.05
CA ARG A 422 -10.52 -0.31 -5.90
C ARG A 422 -9.91 1.09 -6.01
N TYR A 423 -9.01 1.28 -6.95
CA TYR A 423 -8.28 2.51 -7.19
C TYR A 423 -8.52 2.99 -8.62
N PRO A 424 -8.46 4.31 -8.88
CA PRO A 424 -8.30 4.79 -10.24
C PRO A 424 -7.01 4.21 -10.85
N VAL A 425 -7.08 3.84 -12.12
CA VAL A 425 -6.00 3.24 -12.89
C VAL A 425 -5.60 4.21 -13.99
N LEU A 426 -4.30 4.49 -14.09
CA LEU A 426 -3.76 5.22 -15.22
C LEU A 426 -3.59 4.28 -16.41
N LEU A 427 -4.23 4.64 -17.52
CA LEU A 427 -4.16 3.93 -18.78
C LEU A 427 -3.46 4.80 -19.82
N ARG A 428 -2.55 4.19 -20.57
CA ARG A 428 -1.83 4.83 -21.67
C ARG A 428 -2.39 4.32 -23.00
N PRO A 429 -2.87 5.21 -23.88
CA PRO A 429 -3.31 4.78 -25.21
C PRO A 429 -2.12 4.24 -26.00
N VAL A 430 -2.30 3.11 -26.67
CA VAL A 430 -1.33 2.55 -27.61
C VAL A 430 -1.78 2.95 -29.02
N SER A 431 -0.97 3.74 -29.71
CA SER A 431 -1.20 4.11 -31.10
C SER A 431 -1.14 2.86 -32.01
N ASP A 432 -1.95 2.82 -33.06
CA ASP A 432 -1.93 1.82 -34.13
C ASP A 432 -2.41 0.39 -33.81
N SER A 433 -3.55 0.25 -33.13
CA SER A 433 -4.33 -0.99 -33.20
C SER A 433 -5.32 -0.95 -34.37
N LYS A 434 -5.27 -1.96 -35.25
CA LYS A 434 -6.25 -2.17 -36.33
C LYS A 434 -7.64 -2.57 -35.80
N GLU A 435 -7.74 -2.94 -34.52
CA GLU A 435 -8.93 -3.54 -33.89
C GLU A 435 -9.62 -2.59 -32.89
N GLY A 436 -9.25 -1.30 -32.89
CA GLY A 436 -9.78 -0.28 -31.97
C GLY A 436 -8.80 0.13 -30.88
N PRO A 437 -9.13 1.11 -30.02
CA PRO A 437 -8.19 1.64 -29.04
C PRO A 437 -7.79 0.61 -27.98
N THR A 438 -6.49 0.38 -27.85
CA THR A 438 -5.88 -0.49 -26.84
C THR A 438 -5.10 0.33 -25.83
N TRP A 439 -4.97 -0.20 -24.60
CA TRP A 439 -4.45 0.55 -23.47
C TRP A 439 -3.40 -0.24 -22.69
N GLN A 440 -2.29 0.40 -22.35
CA GLN A 440 -1.36 -0.12 -21.36
C GLN A 440 -1.73 0.38 -19.95
N VAL A 441 -1.70 -0.51 -18.97
CA VAL A 441 -1.81 -0.17 -17.56
C VAL A 441 -0.50 0.43 -17.08
N VAL A 442 -0.51 1.75 -16.84
CA VAL A 442 0.64 2.46 -16.25
C VAL A 442 0.77 2.08 -14.77
N GLY A 443 -0.37 1.99 -14.07
CA GLY A 443 -0.51 1.55 -12.68
C GLY A 443 -1.62 2.30 -11.95
N ILE A 444 -1.85 1.95 -10.68
CA ILE A 444 -2.86 2.64 -9.85
C ILE A 444 -2.39 4.04 -9.42
N CYS A 445 -3.33 4.97 -9.28
CA CYS A 445 -3.06 6.32 -8.78
C CYS A 445 -4.04 6.71 -7.67
N HIS A 446 -3.64 7.66 -6.83
CA HIS A 446 -4.58 8.41 -6.00
C HIS A 446 -4.94 9.70 -6.72
N ALA A 447 -6.21 9.86 -7.11
CA ALA A 447 -6.73 11.09 -7.68
C ALA A 447 -7.81 11.66 -6.75
N LYS A 448 -7.52 12.80 -6.11
CA LYS A 448 -8.44 13.39 -5.12
C LYS A 448 -9.76 13.74 -5.79
N GLY A 449 -10.85 13.10 -5.35
CA GLY A 449 -12.19 13.25 -5.93
C GLY A 449 -12.66 12.06 -6.78
N LEU A 450 -11.85 11.00 -6.92
CA LEU A 450 -12.19 9.79 -7.68
C LEU A 450 -11.95 8.50 -6.87
N MET A 451 -11.77 8.58 -5.56
CA MET A 451 -11.31 7.45 -4.73
C MET A 451 -12.45 6.63 -4.08
N MET A 452 -13.68 7.14 -4.09
CA MET A 452 -14.83 6.55 -3.42
C MET A 452 -16.10 6.64 -4.28
N GLY A 453 -16.04 6.08 -5.49
CA GLY A 453 -17.20 5.92 -6.35
C GLY A 453 -17.71 7.19 -7.02
N GLU A 454 -17.05 8.33 -6.87
CA GLU A 454 -17.52 9.62 -7.41
C GLU A 454 -17.74 9.55 -8.93
N ALA A 455 -16.92 8.81 -9.68
CA ALA A 455 -17.09 8.58 -11.12
C ALA A 455 -18.31 7.71 -11.48
N ILE A 456 -18.84 6.95 -10.51
CA ILE A 456 -19.99 6.06 -10.67
C ILE A 456 -21.27 6.72 -10.15
N TYR A 457 -21.20 7.39 -9.01
CA TYR A 457 -22.33 8.07 -8.40
C TYR A 457 -22.65 9.40 -9.12
N GLY A 458 -21.61 10.13 -9.56
CA GLY A 458 -21.75 11.48 -10.11
C GLY A 458 -22.47 12.42 -9.13
N ASP A 459 -23.32 13.29 -9.67
CA ASP A 459 -24.12 14.26 -8.89
C ASP A 459 -25.15 13.60 -7.94
N ARG A 460 -25.33 12.27 -8.05
CA ARG A 460 -26.26 11.53 -7.18
C ARG A 460 -25.71 11.39 -5.77
N LEU A 461 -24.38 11.47 -5.56
CA LEU A 461 -23.77 11.41 -4.22
C LEU A 461 -24.07 12.71 -3.45
N PRO A 462 -24.88 12.66 -2.38
CA PRO A 462 -25.20 13.86 -1.63
C PRO A 462 -23.99 14.44 -0.88
N SER A 463 -23.90 15.76 -0.79
CA SER A 463 -22.78 16.49 -0.15
C SER A 463 -22.60 16.25 1.35
N HIS A 464 -23.58 15.65 2.03
CA HIS A 464 -23.49 15.29 3.45
C HIS A 464 -22.82 13.93 3.68
N TYR A 465 -22.57 13.16 2.61
CA TYR A 465 -21.74 11.98 2.68
C TYR A 465 -20.28 12.34 2.52
N ARG A 466 -19.43 11.73 3.35
CA ARG A 466 -17.99 11.76 3.20
C ARG A 466 -17.41 10.36 3.32
N SER A 467 -16.38 10.07 2.55
CA SER A 467 -15.64 8.81 2.64
C SER A 467 -14.90 8.73 3.98
N VAL A 468 -14.98 7.56 4.62
CA VAL A 468 -14.25 7.28 5.85
C VAL A 468 -13.72 5.85 5.89
N GLU A 469 -12.61 5.66 6.57
CA GLU A 469 -12.09 4.36 6.96
C GLU A 469 -12.49 4.03 8.42
N ARG A 470 -13.13 2.88 8.63
CA ARG A 470 -13.60 2.41 9.93
C ARG A 470 -12.48 1.73 10.72
N LYS A 471 -12.45 1.99 12.04
CA LYS A 471 -11.52 1.35 12.98
C LYS A 471 -11.99 -0.05 13.41
N ASP A 472 -13.30 -0.28 13.47
CA ASP A 472 -13.83 -1.52 14.02
C ASP A 472 -13.35 -2.74 13.23
N ARG A 473 -12.96 -3.77 13.99
CA ARG A 473 -12.62 -5.09 13.44
C ARG A 473 -13.83 -6.03 13.43
N GLN A 474 -14.94 -5.56 13.98
CA GLN A 474 -16.20 -6.27 14.14
C GLN A 474 -17.16 -5.68 13.12
N GLY A 475 -17.71 -6.51 12.24
CA GLY A 475 -18.57 -6.10 11.12
C GLY A 475 -18.15 -6.75 9.81
N ASP A 476 -19.06 -6.77 8.85
CA ASP A 476 -18.83 -7.33 7.52
C ASP A 476 -17.88 -6.42 6.73
N LEU A 477 -16.62 -6.84 6.58
CA LEU A 477 -15.68 -6.18 5.67
C LEU A 477 -16.16 -6.41 4.23
N VAL A 478 -16.05 -5.39 3.39
CA VAL A 478 -16.27 -5.54 1.95
C VAL A 478 -14.89 -5.70 1.31
N ASP A 479 -14.64 -6.82 0.63
CA ASP A 479 -13.32 -7.18 0.10
C ASP A 479 -12.20 -7.25 1.17
N GLY A 480 -12.53 -7.41 2.45
CA GLY A 480 -11.55 -7.34 3.54
C GLY A 480 -11.12 -5.92 3.93
N TYR A 481 -11.81 -4.91 3.39
CA TYR A 481 -11.52 -3.49 3.59
C TYR A 481 -12.58 -2.79 4.43
N ARG A 482 -12.18 -1.69 5.06
CA ARG A 482 -12.95 -0.99 6.11
C ARG A 482 -13.43 0.37 5.66
N VAL A 483 -14.01 0.45 4.47
CA VAL A 483 -14.43 1.74 3.91
C VAL A 483 -15.93 1.86 3.87
N GLY A 484 -16.41 3.08 4.01
CA GLY A 484 -17.82 3.41 3.89
C GLY A 484 -18.05 4.90 3.70
N LEU A 485 -19.32 5.27 3.70
CA LEU A 485 -19.78 6.65 3.63
C LEU A 485 -20.34 7.05 4.99
N TYR A 486 -19.71 8.03 5.62
CA TYR A 486 -20.23 8.68 6.82
C TYR A 486 -21.30 9.70 6.42
N ASP A 487 -22.47 9.57 7.01
CA ASP A 487 -23.62 10.47 6.85
C ASP A 487 -23.59 11.53 7.95
N SER A 488 -23.35 12.79 7.61
CA SER A 488 -23.30 13.86 8.59
C SER A 488 -24.67 14.29 9.13
N LYS A 489 -25.78 13.81 8.55
CA LYS A 489 -27.13 14.12 9.04
C LYS A 489 -27.59 13.13 10.11
N THR A 490 -27.24 11.85 9.94
CA THR A 490 -27.59 10.79 10.89
C THR A 490 -26.46 10.46 11.85
N GLU A 491 -25.25 10.95 11.58
CA GLU A 491 -24.01 10.65 12.32
C GLU A 491 -23.65 9.15 12.32
N THR A 492 -24.02 8.44 11.26
CA THR A 492 -23.78 7.00 11.08
C THR A 492 -22.91 6.70 9.87
N ILE A 493 -22.41 5.46 9.77
CA ILE A 493 -21.68 4.99 8.58
C ILE A 493 -22.53 3.98 7.83
N LYS A 494 -22.66 4.20 6.52
CA LYS A 494 -23.12 3.21 5.57
C LYS A 494 -21.92 2.46 5.00
N SER A 495 -21.91 1.14 5.14
CA SER A 495 -20.87 0.27 4.58
C SER A 495 -21.43 -0.86 3.72
N ASN A 496 -22.75 -0.97 3.58
CA ASN A 496 -23.37 -1.92 2.68
C ASN A 496 -23.42 -1.32 1.26
N PRO A 497 -22.63 -1.82 0.29
CA PRO A 497 -22.59 -1.29 -1.06
C PRO A 497 -23.93 -1.36 -1.80
N ASP A 498 -24.74 -2.40 -1.54
CA ASP A 498 -26.06 -2.55 -2.16
C ASP A 498 -27.00 -1.43 -1.74
N GLU A 499 -27.04 -1.11 -0.44
CA GLU A 499 -27.81 0.02 0.08
C GLU A 499 -27.31 1.35 -0.47
N ILE A 500 -25.98 1.54 -0.52
CA ILE A 500 -25.37 2.75 -1.07
C ILE A 500 -25.77 2.93 -2.54
N LEU A 501 -25.66 1.89 -3.38
CA LEU A 501 -26.01 1.98 -4.80
C LEU A 501 -27.50 2.25 -5.00
N LYS A 502 -28.37 1.61 -4.21
CA LYS A 502 -29.83 1.85 -4.25
C LYS A 502 -30.19 3.30 -3.89
N ASP A 503 -29.54 3.87 -2.88
CA ASP A 503 -29.71 5.29 -2.53
C ASP A 503 -29.29 6.22 -3.68
N MET A 504 -28.32 5.79 -4.49
CA MET A 504 -27.89 6.48 -5.71
C MET A 504 -28.72 6.10 -6.95
N GLY A 505 -29.85 5.41 -6.80
CA GLY A 505 -30.71 5.00 -7.92
C GLY A 505 -30.10 3.97 -8.87
N ILE A 506 -29.07 3.23 -8.44
CA ILE A 506 -28.45 2.14 -9.19
C ILE A 506 -28.95 0.82 -8.61
N GLU A 507 -29.68 0.06 -9.42
CA GLU A 507 -30.20 -1.24 -9.03
C GLU A 507 -29.10 -2.31 -9.11
N VAL A 508 -29.05 -3.17 -8.09
CA VAL A 508 -28.07 -4.26 -7.94
C VAL A 508 -28.77 -5.59 -8.21
N GLU A 509 -28.17 -6.45 -9.02
CA GLU A 509 -28.79 -7.74 -9.37
C GLU A 509 -28.58 -8.79 -8.29
N ASN A 510 -27.37 -8.79 -7.76
CA ASN A 510 -26.93 -9.80 -6.83
C ASN A 510 -25.78 -9.23 -6.01
N TYR A 511 -25.84 -9.47 -4.70
CA TYR A 511 -24.80 -9.07 -3.79
C TYR A 511 -24.44 -10.22 -2.84
N LYS A 512 -23.17 -10.59 -2.84
CA LYS A 512 -22.55 -11.47 -1.85
C LYS A 512 -21.36 -10.74 -1.24
N ILE A 513 -21.23 -10.80 0.07
CA ILE A 513 -20.10 -10.17 0.78
C ILE A 513 -18.86 -11.07 0.74
N TYR A 514 -19.04 -12.39 0.83
CA TYR A 514 -17.96 -13.38 0.85
C TYR A 514 -18.27 -14.61 -0.03
N PRO A 515 -17.46 -14.89 -1.08
CA PRO A 515 -16.53 -13.94 -1.69
C PRO A 515 -17.29 -12.69 -2.19
N HIS A 516 -16.64 -11.52 -2.16
CA HIS A 516 -17.28 -10.28 -2.56
C HIS A 516 -17.70 -10.34 -4.03
N LYS A 517 -18.99 -10.12 -4.28
CA LYS A 517 -19.59 -10.14 -5.61
C LYS A 517 -20.79 -9.21 -5.63
N LEU A 518 -20.62 -8.02 -6.19
CA LEU A 518 -21.65 -7.00 -6.34
C LEU A 518 -21.91 -6.80 -7.84
N GLU A 519 -22.92 -7.49 -8.36
CA GLU A 519 -23.25 -7.50 -9.78
C GLU A 519 -24.23 -6.39 -10.11
N VAL A 520 -23.82 -5.52 -11.04
CA VAL A 520 -24.66 -4.49 -11.66
C VAL A 520 -24.55 -4.62 -13.17
N LEU A 521 -25.70 -4.66 -13.85
CA LEU A 521 -25.72 -4.76 -15.31
C LEU A 521 -25.21 -3.46 -15.98
N PRO A 522 -24.40 -3.55 -17.04
CA PRO A 522 -23.91 -2.38 -17.80
C PRO A 522 -25.01 -1.42 -18.24
N GLU A 523 -26.13 -1.95 -18.72
CA GLU A 523 -27.28 -1.18 -19.17
C GLU A 523 -27.92 -0.38 -18.03
N LYS A 524 -27.91 -0.88 -16.79
CA LYS A 524 -28.42 -0.16 -15.63
C LYS A 524 -27.48 0.96 -15.20
N LEU A 525 -26.16 0.73 -15.26
CA LEU A 525 -25.18 1.80 -15.05
C LEU A 525 -25.35 2.92 -16.08
N ARG A 526 -25.48 2.57 -17.37
CA ARG A 526 -25.71 3.54 -18.45
C ARG A 526 -27.05 4.27 -18.29
N ALA A 527 -28.12 3.56 -17.90
CA ALA A 527 -29.42 4.16 -17.62
C ALA A 527 -29.37 5.14 -16.43
N ALA A 528 -28.51 4.87 -15.44
CA ALA A 528 -28.22 5.78 -14.33
C ALA A 528 -27.26 6.94 -14.70
N GLY A 529 -26.93 7.09 -15.99
CA GLY A 529 -26.07 8.16 -16.50
C GLY A 529 -24.57 7.94 -16.32
N VAL A 530 -24.13 6.73 -15.95
CA VAL A 530 -22.70 6.40 -15.88
C VAL A 530 -22.16 6.25 -17.30
N ALA A 531 -21.11 7.00 -17.64
CA ALA A 531 -20.42 6.95 -18.93
C ALA A 531 -19.55 5.70 -19.07
N LEU A 532 -20.17 4.53 -18.98
CA LEU A 532 -19.51 3.23 -18.98
C LEU A 532 -19.09 2.82 -20.40
N GLN A 533 -17.80 2.52 -20.56
CA GLN A 533 -17.20 2.04 -21.80
C GLN A 533 -16.27 0.85 -21.55
N ASP A 534 -15.89 0.17 -22.64
CA ASP A 534 -14.95 -0.96 -22.60
C ASP A 534 -13.52 -0.49 -22.88
N PHE A 535 -12.57 -1.08 -22.16
CA PHE A 535 -11.13 -0.88 -22.34
C PHE A 535 -10.48 -2.22 -22.66
N THR A 536 -9.81 -2.30 -23.81
CA THR A 536 -8.94 -3.43 -24.15
C THR A 536 -7.55 -3.17 -23.61
N LEU A 537 -7.18 -3.87 -22.53
CA LEU A 537 -5.87 -3.78 -21.89
C LEU A 537 -4.89 -4.75 -22.57
N VAL A 538 -3.66 -4.29 -22.81
CA VAL A 538 -2.61 -5.03 -23.55
C VAL A 538 -1.30 -5.13 -22.80
#